data_AF-A0A9D2X6N5-F1
#
_entry.id   AF-A0A9D2X6N5-F1
#
_cell.length_a   1.000
_cell.length_b   1.000
_cell.length_c   1.000
_cell.angle_alpha   90.00
_cell.angle_beta   90.00
_cell.angle_gamma   90.00
#
_symmetry.space_group_name_H-M   'P 1'
#
loop_
_entity.id
_entity.type
_entity.pdbx_description
1 polymer ?
#
loop_
_entity_poly.entity_id
_entity_poly.type
_entity_poly.pdbx_seq_one_letter_code
_entity_poly.pdbx_strand_id
1 'polypeptide(L)'
;ILNYTIEQPHSVIDIVKALDIPMTTAYRRVNNLTDEKLLKVTGSIVTDDGKKYFLYQSKLKAIYVVFGLESLNVQVIENKDFVNSAYW
;
A
#
# COMPACT_ATOMS: atom_id res chain seq x y z
N ILE A 1 0.77 -4.99 -5.75
CA ILE A 1 0.83 -3.67 -5.07
C ILE A 1 0.66 -3.84 -3.56
N LEU A 2 -0.53 -4.23 -3.06
CA LEU A 2 -0.75 -4.41 -1.61
C LEU A 2 0.37 -5.18 -0.91
N ASN A 3 0.65 -6.41 -1.36
CA ASN A 3 1.71 -7.26 -0.78
C ASN A 3 3.10 -6.59 -0.74
N TYR A 4 3.47 -5.93 -1.84
CA TYR A 4 4.77 -5.24 -1.97
C TYR A 4 4.91 -4.04 -1.02
N THR A 5 3.78 -3.45 -0.63
CA THR A 5 3.71 -2.27 0.25
C THR A 5 3.44 -2.61 1.73
N ILE A 6 3.49 -3.89 2.13
CA ILE A 6 3.21 -4.30 3.52
C ILE A 6 4.37 -3.87 4.44
N GLU A 7 5.59 -4.31 4.12
CA GLU A 7 6.74 -4.10 5.01
C GLU A 7 7.27 -2.68 4.97
N GLN A 8 7.34 -2.08 3.77
CA GLN A 8 7.93 -0.76 3.57
C GLN A 8 7.06 0.12 2.65
N PRO A 9 7.09 1.45 2.85
CA PRO A 9 6.37 2.38 2.01
C PRO A 9 7.11 2.59 0.68
N HIS A 10 6.40 2.52 -0.45
CA HIS A 10 6.98 2.59 -1.79
C HIS A 10 6.32 3.65 -2.65
N SER A 11 7.08 4.27 -3.56
CA SER A 11 6.51 5.17 -4.56
C SER A 11 5.82 4.40 -5.67
N VAL A 12 4.93 5.07 -6.44
CA VAL A 12 4.32 4.47 -7.64
C VAL A 12 5.39 4.04 -8.65
N ILE A 13 6.53 4.74 -8.70
CA ILE A 13 7.62 4.41 -9.60
C ILE A 13 8.32 3.13 -9.17
N ASP A 14 8.54 2.94 -7.87
CA ASP A 14 9.11 1.70 -7.34
C ASP A 14 8.16 0.53 -7.61
N ILE A 15 6.85 0.74 -7.45
CA ILE A 15 5.82 -0.25 -7.76
C ILE A 15 5.84 -0.64 -9.25
N VAL A 16 5.98 0.34 -10.15
CA VAL A 16 6.07 0.11 -11.60
C VAL A 16 7.30 -0.74 -11.92
N LYS A 17 8.46 -0.38 -11.37
CA LYS A 17 9.72 -1.09 -11.60
C LYS A 17 9.71 -2.51 -11.03
N ALA A 18 9.22 -2.67 -9.80
CA ALA A 18 9.27 -3.95 -9.10
C ALA A 18 8.23 -4.96 -9.61
N LEU A 19 7.06 -4.49 -10.06
CA LEU A 19 5.98 -5.37 -10.52
C LEU A 19 5.86 -5.44 -12.04
N ASP A 20 6.73 -4.73 -12.77
CA ASP A 20 6.74 -4.62 -14.23
C ASP A 20 5.35 -4.30 -14.81
N ILE A 21 4.70 -3.29 -14.24
CA ILE A 21 3.36 -2.84 -14.68
C ILE A 21 3.43 -1.46 -15.34
N PRO A 22 2.61 -1.20 -16.39
CA PRO A 22 2.58 0.11 -17.03
C PRO A 22 2.23 1.23 -16.05
N MET A 23 2.87 2.39 -16.22
CA MET A 23 2.72 3.55 -15.34
C MET A 23 1.26 3.95 -15.09
N THR A 24 0.47 4.05 -16.17
CA THR A 24 -0.98 4.37 -16.08
C THR A 24 -1.77 3.33 -15.29
N THR A 25 -1.41 2.06 -15.44
CA THR A 25 -2.05 0.95 -14.70
C THR A 25 -1.67 0.99 -13.22
N ALA A 26 -0.42 1.29 -12.90
CA ALA A 26 0.03 1.44 -11.53
C ALA A 26 -0.73 2.55 -10.80
N TYR A 27 -0.82 3.75 -11.39
CA TYR A 27 -1.56 4.87 -10.81
C TYR A 27 -3.05 4.54 -10.63
N ARG A 28 -3.70 3.92 -11.62
CA ARG A 28 -5.10 3.51 -11.50
C ARG A 28 -5.31 2.55 -10.33
N ARG A 29 -4.44 1.55 -10.19
CA ARG A 29 -4.54 0.56 -9.09
C ARG A 29 -4.22 1.18 -7.73
N VAL A 30 -3.22 2.05 -7.64
CA VAL A 30 -2.88 2.75 -6.40
C VAL A 30 -4.01 3.67 -5.97
N ASN A 31 -4.61 4.42 -6.90
CA ASN A 31 -5.77 5.28 -6.61
C ASN A 31 -6.95 4.45 -6.11
N ASN A 32 -7.37 3.40 -6.82
CA ASN A 32 -8.46 2.53 -6.39
C ASN A 32 -8.23 1.97 -4.97
N LEU A 33 -7.03 1.47 -4.70
CA LEU A 33 -6.68 0.92 -3.38
C LEU A 33 -6.62 1.98 -2.27
N THR A 34 -6.30 3.24 -2.62
CA THR A 34 -6.32 4.37 -1.70
C THR A 34 -7.76 4.79 -1.41
N ASP A 35 -8.62 4.84 -2.44
CA ASP A 35 -10.05 5.15 -2.33
C ASP A 35 -10.78 4.11 -1.47
N GLU A 36 -10.44 2.82 -1.64
CA GLU A 36 -10.93 1.71 -0.82
C GLU A 36 -10.31 1.66 0.59
N LYS A 37 -9.42 2.61 0.93
CA LYS A 37 -8.72 2.70 2.23
C LYS A 37 -7.85 1.48 2.57
N LEU A 38 -7.38 0.74 1.57
CA LEU A 38 -6.45 -0.39 1.72
C LEU A 38 -4.99 0.06 1.65
N LEU A 39 -4.73 1.20 1.00
CA LEU A 39 -3.44 1.89 0.97
C LEU A 39 -3.55 3.25 1.68
N LYS A 40 -2.45 3.69 2.30
CA LYS A 40 -2.31 5.03 2.88
C LYS A 40 -1.00 5.67 2.40
N VAL A 41 -1.03 6.98 2.18
CA VAL A 41 0.20 7.77 2.00
C VAL A 41 0.87 7.94 3.36
N THR A 42 2.10 7.46 3.49
CA THR A 42 2.87 7.52 4.75
C THR A 42 4.02 8.51 4.70
N GLY A 43 4.30 9.11 3.55
CA GLY A 43 5.31 10.15 3.40
C GLY A 43 5.52 10.56 1.95
N SER A 44 6.58 11.33 1.72
CA SER A 44 7.02 11.69 0.39
C SER A 44 8.53 11.83 0.33
N ILE A 45 9.12 11.46 -0.80
CA ILE A 45 10.53 11.66 -1.11
C ILE A 45 10.67 12.73 -2.18
N VAL A 46 11.73 13.52 -2.12
CA VAL A 46 12.12 14.45 -3.17
C VAL A 46 13.31 13.83 -3.88
N THR A 47 13.19 13.55 -5.17
CA THR A 47 14.32 13.11 -5.99
C THR A 47 15.29 14.25 -6.25
N ASP A 48 16.53 13.90 -6.61
CA ASP A 48 17.58 14.86 -6.97
C ASP A 48 17.18 15.82 -8.11
N ASP A 49 16.25 15.40 -8.98
CA ASP A 49 15.63 16.20 -10.04
C ASP A 49 14.49 17.13 -9.53
N GLY A 50 14.35 17.29 -8.21
CA GLY A 50 13.35 18.14 -7.56
C GLY A 50 11.91 17.60 -7.59
N LYS A 51 11.66 16.44 -8.22
CA LYS A 51 10.31 15.83 -8.25
C LYS A 51 9.95 15.21 -6.91
N LYS A 52 8.71 15.47 -6.45
CA LYS A 52 8.15 14.89 -5.24
C LYS A 52 7.36 13.63 -5.56
N TYR A 53 7.71 12.52 -4.92
CA TYR A 53 6.96 11.26 -4.99
C TYR A 53 6.35 10.91 -3.66
N PHE A 54 5.07 10.55 -3.69
CA PHE A 54 4.36 10.03 -2.52
C PHE A 54 4.72 8.58 -2.29
N LEU A 55 4.89 8.22 -1.03
CA LEU A 55 5.11 6.85 -0.60
C LEU A 55 3.81 6.26 -0.05
N TYR A 56 3.49 5.06 -0.51
CA TYR A 56 2.27 4.35 -0.18
C TYR A 56 2.61 3.08 0.62
N GLN A 57 1.86 2.84 1.69
CA GLN A 57 1.98 1.64 2.52
C GLN A 57 0.62 0.98 2.74
N SER A 58 0.59 -0.34 2.72
CA SER A 58 -0.64 -1.10 2.92
C SER A 58 -1.14 -0.95 4.35
N LYS A 59 -2.45 -0.71 4.48
CA LYS A 59 -3.11 -0.65 5.78
C LYS A 59 -3.29 -2.01 6.44
N LEU A 60 -3.17 -3.07 5.67
CA LEU A 60 -3.40 -4.44 6.10
C LEU A 60 -2.07 -5.19 6.08
N LYS A 61 -1.82 -5.94 7.14
CA LYS A 61 -0.66 -6.83 7.25
C LYS A 61 -1.02 -8.24 6.83
N ALA A 62 -2.19 -8.73 7.23
CA ALA A 62 -2.69 -10.04 6.84
C ALA A 62 -4.22 -10.12 6.99
N ILE A 63 -4.85 -10.99 6.21
CA ILE A 63 -6.21 -11.46 6.42
C ILE A 63 -6.16 -12.98 6.49
N TYR A 64 -6.65 -13.55 7.58
CA TYR A 64 -6.84 -14.99 7.72
C TYR A 64 -8.32 -15.31 7.57
N VAL A 65 -8.64 -16.24 6.68
CA VAL A 65 -9.99 -16.75 6.48
C VAL A 65 -9.93 -18.26 6.68
N VAL A 66 -10.63 -18.75 7.69
CA VAL A 66 -10.69 -20.17 8.03
C VAL A 66 -12.13 -20.64 7.90
N PHE A 67 -12.34 -21.62 7.01
CA PHE A 67 -13.62 -22.29 6.83
C PHE A 67 -13.66 -23.53 7.73
N GLY A 68 -14.47 -23.48 8.78
CA GLY A 68 -14.84 -24.63 9.60
C GLY A 68 -16.13 -25.29 9.09
N LEU A 69 -16.46 -26.46 9.65
CA LEU A 69 -17.67 -27.21 9.31
C LEU A 69 -18.97 -26.39 9.52
N GLU A 70 -19.02 -25.55 10.55
CA GLU A 70 -20.20 -24.75 10.91
C GLU A 70 -19.89 -23.26 11.12
N SER A 71 -18.64 -22.85 10.92
CA SER A 71 -18.22 -21.48 11.21
C SER A 71 -17.23 -20.94 10.20
N LEU A 72 -17.37 -19.64 9.93
CA LEU A 72 -16.41 -18.86 9.16
C LEU A 72 -15.67 -17.95 10.13
N ASN A 73 -14.37 -18.15 10.28
CA ASN A 73 -13.52 -17.26 11.07
C ASN A 73 -12.75 -16.34 10.12
N VAL A 74 -12.96 -15.02 10.28
CA VAL A 74 -12.21 -14.00 9.53
C VAL A 74 -11.45 -13.14 10.53
N GLN A 75 -10.13 -13.16 10.43
CA GLN A 75 -9.25 -12.34 11.25
C GLN A 75 -8.48 -11.37 10.36
N VAL A 76 -8.62 -10.07 10.64
CA VAL A 76 -7.91 -9.01 9.93
C VAL A 76 -6.83 -8.46 10.83
N ILE A 77 -5.58 -8.49 10.36
CA ILE A 77 -4.43 -7.89 11.04
C ILE A 77 -4.09 -6.59 10.31
N GLU A 78 -4.31 -5.47 10.98
CA GLU A 78 -3.90 -4.16 10.50
C GLU A 78 -2.38 -3.99 10.57
N ASN A 79 -1.85 -3.25 9.62
CA ASN A 79 -0.47 -2.80 9.67
C ASN A 79 -0.41 -1.63 10.67
N LYS A 80 0.34 -1.73 11.76
CA LYS A 80 0.49 -0.65 12.75
C LYS A 80 1.81 0.11 12.61
N ASP A 81 2.64 -0.30 11.65
CA ASP A 81 4.00 0.18 11.47
C ASP A 81 4.06 1.51 10.68
N PHE A 82 2.95 2.26 10.58
CA PHE A 82 2.97 3.57 9.91
C PHE A 82 3.71 4.58 10.78
N VAL A 83 4.79 5.14 10.24
CA VAL A 83 5.27 6.44 10.71
C VAL A 83 4.21 7.46 10.29
N ASN A 84 3.54 8.11 11.26
CA ASN A 84 2.63 9.21 10.97
C ASN A 84 3.45 10.35 10.33
N SER A 85 3.40 10.48 9.00
CA SER A 85 3.83 11.71 8.34
C SER A 85 2.82 12.80 8.69
N ALA A 86 3.06 13.45 9.82
CA ALA A 86 2.36 14.63 10.30
C ALA A 86 2.76 15.86 9.48
N TYR A 87 2.45 15.87 8.18
CA TYR A 87 2.59 17.07 7.35
C TYR A 87 1.49 17.08 6.28
N TRP A 88 0.45 17.86 6.56
CA TRP A 88 -0.45 18.51 5.61
C TRP A 88 -0.19 20.02 5.69
#